data_AF-A0A9W7S5Z8-F1
#
_entry.id   AF-A0A9W7S5Z8-F1
#
_cell.length_a   1.000
_cell.length_b   1.000
_cell.length_c   1.000
_cell.angle_alpha   90.00
_cell.angle_beta   90.00
_cell.angle_gamma   90.00
#
_symmetry.space_group_name_H-M   'P 1'
#
loop_
_entity.id
_entity.type
_entity.pdbx_description
1 polymer ?
#
loop_
_entity_poly.entity_id
_entity_poly.type
_entity_poly.pdbx_seq_one_letter_code
_entity_poly.pdbx_strand_id
1 'polypeptide(L)'
;MEKLIWTGLDEKAFKPYKSWINKGSPGICGTYCAAVLTHFTVLRDTNHWMAKQDLINAFKKVVDDYHLHNGTFYWNVETGLNSVFNFENYRAKSGLLPDIEVPKLIDQYQAPVIVGTLKYLGSAYKNHWLLVYAYAYDEKNDLYFKAYDNHGKHNAVIPAKQTNAYVYLEPIQVTTSEPSTDEITNEVDDFTQDIAIETNQARQIFLKRQAKEAEERKKKQIFGKEWNEWKDMII
;
A
#
# COMPACT_ATOMS: atom_id res chain seq x y z
N MET A 1 -28.18 3.42 10.72
CA MET A 1 -27.60 3.46 9.38
C MET A 1 -28.41 2.51 8.53
N GLU A 2 -29.10 3.02 7.52
CA GLU A 2 -29.72 2.17 6.50
C GLU A 2 -28.67 1.25 5.85
N LYS A 3 -29.18 0.17 5.25
CA LYS A 3 -28.38 -0.89 4.67
C LYS A 3 -27.73 -0.38 3.37
N LEU A 4 -26.44 -0.07 3.43
CA LEU A 4 -25.63 0.19 2.23
C LEU A 4 -25.66 -1.02 1.28
N ILE A 5 -25.94 -0.75 0.01
CA ILE A 5 -25.87 -1.74 -1.08
C ILE A 5 -24.49 -1.60 -1.73
N TRP A 6 -23.67 -2.64 -1.63
CA TRP A 6 -22.28 -2.61 -2.08
C TRP A 6 -22.13 -3.09 -3.52
N THR A 7 -21.41 -2.32 -4.33
CA THR A 7 -20.98 -2.66 -5.69
C THR A 7 -19.48 -2.94 -5.71
N GLY A 8 -19.07 -4.05 -6.32
CA GLY A 8 -17.68 -4.50 -6.39
C GLY A 8 -17.50 -5.93 -5.87
N LEU A 9 -16.33 -6.21 -5.30
CA LEU A 9 -15.95 -7.56 -4.87
C LEU A 9 -16.54 -7.94 -3.51
N ASP A 10 -16.82 -9.24 -3.32
CA ASP A 10 -17.31 -9.78 -2.03
C ASP A 10 -16.20 -9.67 -0.95
N GLU A 11 -16.57 -9.18 0.24
CA GLU A 11 -15.67 -9.04 1.39
C GLU A 11 -15.00 -10.36 1.80
N LYS A 12 -15.63 -11.51 1.51
CA LYS A 12 -15.06 -12.84 1.76
C LYS A 12 -13.73 -13.06 1.06
N ALA A 13 -13.54 -12.46 -0.12
CA ALA A 13 -12.28 -12.55 -0.86
C ALA A 13 -11.12 -11.88 -0.11
N PHE A 14 -11.42 -10.94 0.80
CA PHE A 14 -10.42 -10.21 1.58
C PHE A 14 -10.24 -10.73 3.01
N LYS A 15 -11.11 -11.65 3.46
CA LYS A 15 -11.02 -12.28 4.79
C LYS A 15 -9.64 -12.94 5.06
N PRO A 16 -8.99 -13.63 4.11
CA PRO A 16 -7.65 -14.19 4.33
C PRO A 16 -6.58 -13.15 4.70
N TYR A 17 -6.73 -11.90 4.23
CA TYR A 17 -5.78 -10.83 4.51
C TYR A 17 -5.94 -10.21 5.90
N LYS A 18 -6.94 -10.61 6.70
CA LYS A 18 -7.12 -10.09 8.08
C LYS A 18 -5.86 -10.25 8.95
N SER A 19 -5.02 -11.25 8.68
CA SER A 19 -3.75 -11.51 9.38
C SER A 19 -2.55 -10.72 8.82
N TRP A 20 -2.72 -9.96 7.75
CA TRP A 20 -1.68 -9.15 7.11
C TRP A 20 -1.54 -7.80 7.81
N ILE A 21 -1.20 -7.82 9.09
CA ILE A 21 -1.25 -6.63 9.94
C ILE A 21 0.10 -5.90 9.95
N ASN A 22 0.08 -4.61 9.61
CA ASN A 22 1.17 -3.67 9.75
C ASN A 22 1.28 -3.20 11.21
N LYS A 23 2.10 -3.90 12.02
CA LYS A 23 2.32 -3.59 13.45
C LYS A 23 3.54 -2.69 13.71
N GLY A 24 4.34 -2.37 12.68
CA GLY A 24 5.61 -1.66 12.81
C GLY A 24 5.47 -0.14 12.93
N SER A 25 6.49 0.51 13.50
CA SER A 25 6.66 1.96 13.50
C SER A 25 8.07 2.30 12.98
N PRO A 26 8.22 3.07 11.87
CA PRO A 26 7.14 3.70 11.10
C PRO A 26 6.38 2.63 10.31
N GLY A 27 5.06 2.81 10.18
CA GLY A 27 4.21 1.85 9.47
C GLY A 27 4.47 1.89 7.96
N ILE A 28 4.42 0.73 7.32
CA ILE A 28 4.64 0.54 5.87
C ILE A 28 3.31 0.21 5.16
N CYS A 29 2.28 1.01 5.40
CA CYS A 29 0.92 0.71 4.93
C CYS A 29 0.81 0.64 3.40
N GLY A 30 1.61 1.43 2.67
CA GLY A 30 1.73 1.33 1.21
C GLY A 30 2.24 -0.03 0.76
N THR A 31 3.31 -0.54 1.38
CA THR A 31 3.84 -1.90 1.14
C THR A 31 2.78 -2.98 1.35
N TYR A 32 2.03 -2.92 2.45
CA TYR A 32 0.99 -3.93 2.70
C TYR A 32 -0.14 -3.88 1.66
N CYS A 33 -0.53 -2.69 1.21
CA CYS A 33 -1.56 -2.55 0.18
C CYS A 33 -1.05 -3.07 -1.19
N ALA A 34 0.18 -2.73 -1.58
CA ALA A 34 0.81 -3.23 -2.79
C ALA A 34 0.97 -4.76 -2.78
N ALA A 35 1.39 -5.32 -1.64
CA ALA A 35 1.52 -6.76 -1.45
C ALA A 35 0.17 -7.50 -1.56
N VAL A 36 -0.89 -6.98 -0.93
CA VAL A 36 -2.22 -7.61 -1.01
C VAL A 36 -2.84 -7.46 -2.40
N LEU A 37 -2.70 -6.30 -3.06
CA LEU A 37 -3.15 -6.12 -4.45
C LEU A 37 -2.46 -7.11 -5.39
N THR A 38 -1.15 -7.25 -5.25
CA THR A 38 -0.33 -8.20 -6.02
C THR A 38 -0.75 -9.64 -5.78
N HIS A 39 -0.88 -10.03 -4.51
CA HIS A 39 -1.33 -11.37 -4.13
C HIS A 39 -2.72 -11.68 -4.67
N PHE A 40 -3.67 -10.77 -4.50
CA PHE A 40 -5.04 -10.94 -4.97
C PHE A 40 -5.09 -11.15 -6.49
N THR A 41 -4.36 -10.31 -7.24
CA THR A 41 -4.33 -10.37 -8.71
C THR A 41 -3.73 -11.68 -9.20
N VAL A 42 -2.56 -12.08 -8.69
CA VAL A 42 -1.91 -13.34 -9.08
C VAL A 42 -2.75 -14.55 -8.69
N LEU A 43 -3.33 -14.57 -7.48
CA LEU A 43 -4.17 -15.68 -7.05
C LEU A 43 -5.42 -15.80 -7.94
N ARG A 44 -6.05 -14.68 -8.30
CA ARG A 44 -7.21 -14.67 -9.20
C ARG A 44 -6.87 -15.20 -10.59
N ASP A 45 -5.74 -14.76 -11.14
CA ASP A 45 -5.41 -15.01 -12.55
C ASP A 45 -4.74 -16.38 -12.77
N THR A 46 -3.99 -16.87 -11.78
CA THR A 46 -3.12 -18.05 -11.92
C THR A 46 -3.41 -19.15 -10.90
N ASN A 47 -4.26 -18.89 -9.90
CA ASN A 47 -4.46 -19.75 -8.73
C ASN A 47 -3.17 -20.04 -7.93
N HIS A 48 -2.12 -19.23 -8.11
CA HIS A 48 -0.87 -19.35 -7.39
C HIS A 48 -0.90 -18.55 -6.08
N TRP A 49 -0.58 -19.22 -4.97
CA TRP A 49 -0.50 -18.61 -3.65
C TRP A 49 0.94 -18.15 -3.36
N MET A 50 1.13 -16.84 -3.24
CA MET A 50 2.44 -16.27 -2.92
C MET A 50 2.62 -16.11 -1.40
N ALA A 51 3.83 -16.37 -0.90
CA ALA A 51 4.11 -16.19 0.52
C ALA A 51 4.05 -14.71 0.92
N LYS A 52 3.30 -14.43 2.00
CA LYS A 52 3.14 -13.08 2.56
C LYS A 52 4.47 -12.35 2.74
N GLN A 53 5.45 -13.02 3.36
CA GLN A 53 6.69 -12.34 3.75
C GLN A 53 7.55 -11.98 2.54
N ASP A 54 7.52 -12.78 1.47
CA ASP A 54 8.24 -12.50 0.24
C ASP A 54 7.71 -11.25 -0.44
N LEU A 55 6.39 -11.11 -0.51
CA LEU A 55 5.74 -9.91 -1.05
C LEU A 55 6.02 -8.67 -0.20
N ILE A 56 5.89 -8.78 1.12
CA ILE A 56 6.19 -7.67 2.03
C ILE A 56 7.66 -7.25 1.88
N ASN A 57 8.60 -8.19 1.78
CA ASN A 57 10.01 -7.88 1.59
C ASN A 57 10.29 -7.21 0.23
N ALA A 58 9.66 -7.71 -0.84
CA ALA A 58 9.79 -7.15 -2.19
C ALA A 58 9.31 -5.70 -2.23
N PHE A 59 8.11 -5.43 -1.72
CA PHE A 59 7.52 -4.09 -1.76
C PHE A 59 8.13 -3.13 -0.76
N LYS A 60 8.52 -3.57 0.44
CA LYS A 60 9.14 -2.71 1.46
C LYS A 60 10.34 -1.98 0.89
N LYS A 61 11.14 -2.69 0.09
CA LYS A 61 12.31 -2.12 -0.57
C LYS A 61 11.90 -0.95 -1.47
N VAL A 62 11.04 -1.21 -2.46
CA VAL A 62 10.75 -0.25 -3.54
C VAL A 62 9.71 0.81 -3.19
N VAL A 63 8.82 0.54 -2.24
CA VAL A 63 7.74 1.46 -1.83
C VAL A 63 8.18 2.37 -0.68
N ASP A 64 8.88 1.82 0.32
CA ASP A 64 9.13 2.50 1.60
C ASP A 64 10.62 2.69 1.95
N ASP A 65 11.56 1.95 1.33
CA ASP A 65 13.00 2.05 1.62
C ASP A 65 13.82 2.92 0.64
N TYR A 66 13.27 3.41 -0.48
CA TYR A 66 14.02 4.19 -1.49
C TYR A 66 13.33 5.51 -1.89
N HIS A 67 13.37 6.52 -1.01
CA HIS A 67 12.95 7.89 -1.35
C HIS A 67 13.49 8.94 -0.36
N LEU A 68 13.64 10.21 -0.80
CA LEU A 68 14.19 11.32 0.00
C LEU A 68 13.15 12.05 0.88
N HIS A 69 11.87 11.68 0.78
CA HIS A 69 10.77 12.32 1.51
C HIS A 69 10.26 11.46 2.68
N ASN A 70 9.55 12.09 3.61
CA ASN A 70 8.85 11.38 4.69
C ASN A 70 7.52 10.82 4.20
N GLY A 71 7.24 9.56 4.53
CA GLY A 71 6.01 8.87 4.16
C GLY A 71 5.99 8.38 2.72
N THR A 72 4.96 7.58 2.42
CA THR A 72 4.74 6.94 1.13
C THR A 72 3.71 7.75 0.34
N PHE A 73 4.07 8.23 -0.85
CA PHE A 73 3.16 8.89 -1.78
C PHE A 73 2.67 7.91 -2.86
N TYR A 74 1.63 8.30 -3.59
CA TYR A 74 1.00 7.44 -4.59
C TYR A 74 2.00 7.00 -5.69
N TRP A 75 2.92 7.89 -6.10
CA TRP A 75 3.94 7.54 -7.10
C TRP A 75 4.96 6.52 -6.56
N ASN A 76 5.22 6.46 -5.25
CA ASN A 76 6.07 5.39 -4.70
C ASN A 76 5.37 4.03 -4.79
N VAL A 77 4.06 4.01 -4.53
CA VAL A 77 3.26 2.78 -4.64
C VAL A 77 3.14 2.35 -6.10
N GLU A 78 2.90 3.28 -7.03
CA GLU A 78 2.86 3.00 -8.47
C GLU A 78 4.20 2.46 -8.98
N THR A 79 5.30 3.17 -8.74
CA THR A 79 6.64 2.74 -9.17
C THR A 79 7.02 1.40 -8.51
N GLY A 80 6.68 1.22 -7.24
CA GLY A 80 6.90 -0.04 -6.54
C GLY A 80 6.15 -1.20 -7.17
N LEU A 81 4.87 -1.02 -7.48
CA LEU A 81 4.06 -1.98 -8.23
C LEU A 81 4.67 -2.27 -9.60
N ASN A 82 5.00 -1.26 -10.40
CA ASN A 82 5.62 -1.47 -11.72
C ASN A 82 6.98 -2.17 -11.66
N SER A 83 7.74 -2.01 -10.57
CA SER A 83 9.04 -2.67 -10.41
C SER A 83 8.95 -4.16 -10.05
N VAL A 84 7.94 -4.56 -9.25
CA VAL A 84 7.76 -5.95 -8.80
C VAL A 84 6.82 -6.72 -9.73
N PHE A 85 5.80 -6.03 -10.25
CA PHE A 85 4.73 -6.56 -11.08
C PHE A 85 5.01 -6.35 -12.58
N ASN A 86 6.28 -6.45 -12.99
CA ASN A 86 6.68 -6.36 -14.39
C ASN A 86 6.26 -7.63 -15.16
N PHE A 87 4.95 -7.78 -15.35
CA PHE A 87 4.34 -8.79 -16.23
C PHE A 87 3.86 -8.11 -17.51
N GLU A 88 3.90 -8.83 -18.63
CA GLU A 88 3.34 -8.40 -19.93
C GLU A 88 1.84 -8.05 -19.87
N ASN A 89 1.16 -8.38 -18.77
CA ASN A 89 -0.30 -8.34 -18.65
C ASN A 89 -0.83 -7.13 -17.87
N TYR A 90 -0.02 -6.42 -17.06
CA TYR A 90 -0.52 -5.33 -16.22
C TYR A 90 0.45 -4.17 -16.07
N ARG A 91 -0.10 -2.97 -15.95
CA ARG A 91 0.64 -1.75 -15.62
C ARG A 91 -0.02 -1.01 -14.46
N ALA A 92 0.76 -0.65 -13.45
CA ALA A 92 0.27 0.20 -12.38
C ALA A 92 0.12 1.63 -12.87
N LYS A 93 -1.00 2.25 -12.52
CA LYS A 93 -1.31 3.66 -12.76
C LYS A 93 -1.81 4.30 -11.48
N SER A 94 -1.61 5.60 -11.35
CA SER A 94 -2.10 6.38 -10.23
C SER A 94 -2.83 7.64 -10.66
N GLY A 95 -3.55 8.24 -9.71
CA GLY A 95 -4.23 9.51 -9.91
C GLY A 95 -4.70 10.12 -8.60
N LEU A 96 -5.42 11.24 -8.75
CA LEU A 96 -6.05 12.00 -7.66
C LEU A 96 -7.57 11.95 -7.82
N LEU A 97 -8.31 12.38 -6.79
CA LEU A 97 -9.78 12.42 -6.75
C LEU A 97 -10.42 11.00 -6.78
N PRO A 98 -10.19 10.18 -5.74
CA PRO A 98 -10.67 8.80 -5.73
C PRO A 98 -12.20 8.71 -5.67
N ASP A 99 -12.88 9.72 -5.12
CA ASP A 99 -14.33 9.83 -5.05
C ASP A 99 -15.02 9.87 -6.42
N ILE A 100 -14.29 10.22 -7.48
CA ILE A 100 -14.77 10.20 -8.86
C ILE A 100 -14.32 8.92 -9.58
N GLU A 101 -13.05 8.57 -9.45
CA GLU A 101 -12.44 7.55 -10.32
C GLU A 101 -12.54 6.13 -9.77
N VAL A 102 -12.51 5.92 -8.45
CA VAL A 102 -12.52 4.56 -7.87
C VAL A 102 -13.77 3.76 -8.22
N PRO A 103 -15.01 4.32 -8.18
CA PRO A 103 -16.20 3.59 -8.63
C PRO A 103 -16.08 3.11 -10.08
N LYS A 104 -15.61 3.99 -10.99
CA LYS A 104 -15.41 3.66 -12.41
C LYS A 104 -14.38 2.55 -12.59
N LEU A 105 -13.27 2.61 -11.87
CA LEU A 105 -12.21 1.60 -11.93
C LEU A 105 -12.68 0.24 -11.40
N ILE A 106 -13.46 0.22 -10.33
CA ILE A 106 -14.04 -1.02 -9.78
C ILE A 106 -15.04 -1.61 -10.77
N ASP A 107 -15.91 -0.79 -11.36
CA ASP A 107 -16.88 -1.24 -12.35
C ASP A 107 -16.19 -1.81 -13.60
N GLN A 108 -15.18 -1.09 -14.10
CA GLN A 108 -14.48 -1.45 -15.34
C GLN A 108 -13.60 -2.70 -15.18
N TYR A 109 -12.81 -2.79 -14.12
CA TYR A 109 -11.78 -3.82 -13.98
C TYR A 109 -12.14 -4.95 -13.03
N GLN A 110 -13.20 -4.78 -12.22
CA GLN A 110 -13.58 -5.74 -11.17
C GLN A 110 -12.37 -6.13 -10.30
N ALA A 111 -11.57 -5.13 -9.93
CA ALA A 111 -10.30 -5.27 -9.24
C ALA A 111 -10.19 -4.25 -8.10
N PRO A 112 -9.47 -4.58 -7.01
CA PRO A 112 -9.28 -3.65 -5.92
C PRO A 112 -8.34 -2.50 -6.29
N VAL A 113 -8.56 -1.35 -5.66
CA VAL A 113 -7.82 -0.10 -5.89
C VAL A 113 -7.22 0.37 -4.57
N ILE A 114 -5.93 0.70 -4.56
CA ILE A 114 -5.27 1.29 -3.39
C ILE A 114 -5.71 2.75 -3.28
N VAL A 115 -6.09 3.21 -2.10
CA VAL A 115 -6.45 4.62 -1.84
C VAL A 115 -5.71 5.16 -0.63
N GLY A 116 -5.33 6.44 -0.71
CA GLY A 116 -4.73 7.18 0.40
C GLY A 116 -5.81 7.98 1.15
N THR A 117 -5.87 7.85 2.48
CA THR A 117 -6.67 8.75 3.33
C THR A 117 -5.80 9.87 3.89
N LEU A 118 -6.39 11.02 4.19
CA LEU A 118 -5.70 12.13 4.84
C LEU A 118 -6.35 12.53 6.16
N LYS A 119 -5.52 12.83 7.17
CA LYS A 119 -6.01 13.43 8.43
C LYS A 119 -6.73 14.75 8.18
N TYR A 120 -6.20 15.56 7.26
CA TYR A 120 -6.76 16.87 6.90
C TYR A 120 -8.19 16.77 6.34
N LEU A 121 -8.49 15.67 5.63
CA LEU A 121 -9.83 15.38 5.10
C LEU A 121 -10.75 14.69 6.13
N GLY A 122 -10.36 14.68 7.41
CA GLY A 122 -11.15 14.13 8.50
C GLY A 122 -11.05 12.61 8.67
N SER A 123 -10.05 11.95 8.06
CA SER A 123 -9.87 10.51 8.22
C SER A 123 -9.53 10.12 9.66
N ALA A 124 -10.32 9.20 10.22
CA ALA A 124 -10.03 8.55 11.49
C ALA A 124 -8.73 7.72 11.44
N TYR A 125 -8.31 7.30 10.23
CA TYR A 125 -7.07 6.58 9.99
C TYR A 125 -5.85 7.50 9.83
N LYS A 126 -6.03 8.83 9.94
CA LYS A 126 -5.00 9.85 9.65
C LYS A 126 -4.49 9.69 8.20
N ASN A 127 -3.18 9.86 7.98
CA ASN A 127 -2.55 9.58 6.70
C ASN A 127 -2.28 8.08 6.62
N HIS A 128 -2.97 7.37 5.74
CA HIS A 128 -2.96 5.91 5.68
C HIS A 128 -3.27 5.39 4.28
N TRP A 129 -2.79 4.19 3.96
CA TRP A 129 -3.09 3.49 2.71
C TRP A 129 -4.03 2.31 3.00
N LEU A 130 -5.07 2.21 2.18
CA LEU A 130 -6.12 1.19 2.22
C LEU A 130 -6.27 0.54 0.85
N LEU A 131 -6.80 -0.68 0.81
CA LEU A 131 -7.14 -1.36 -0.44
C LEU A 131 -8.67 -1.47 -0.56
N VAL A 132 -9.26 -0.59 -1.37
CA VAL A 132 -10.71 -0.55 -1.63
C VAL A 132 -11.08 -1.62 -2.64
N TYR A 133 -12.16 -2.33 -2.37
CA TYR A 133 -12.64 -3.40 -3.27
C TYR A 133 -14.13 -3.31 -3.59
N ALA A 134 -14.86 -2.42 -2.91
CA ALA A 134 -16.25 -2.14 -3.20
C ALA A 134 -16.61 -0.70 -2.80
N TYR A 135 -17.68 -0.16 -3.36
CA TYR A 135 -18.23 1.14 -3.02
C TYR A 135 -19.74 1.06 -2.82
N ALA A 136 -20.31 2.05 -2.13
CA ALA A 136 -21.75 2.20 -1.94
C ALA A 136 -22.11 3.69 -1.79
N TYR A 137 -23.28 4.06 -2.26
CA TYR A 137 -23.90 5.35 -1.96
C TYR A 137 -24.93 5.16 -0.86
N ASP A 138 -25.01 6.11 0.07
CA ASP A 138 -26.15 6.19 0.98
C ASP A 138 -27.34 6.94 0.36
N GLU A 139 -28.42 7.11 1.12
CA GLU A 139 -29.62 7.82 0.64
C GLU A 139 -29.40 9.31 0.38
N LYS A 140 -28.34 9.89 0.93
CA LYS A 140 -27.92 11.28 0.71
C LYS A 140 -26.95 11.42 -0.46
N ASN A 141 -26.69 10.31 -1.16
CA ASN A 141 -25.70 10.21 -2.22
C ASN A 141 -24.27 10.49 -1.74
N ASP A 142 -23.99 10.31 -0.43
CA ASP A 142 -22.63 10.29 0.10
C ASP A 142 -21.97 8.95 -0.29
N LEU A 143 -20.77 9.03 -0.87
CA LEU A 143 -20.02 7.86 -1.31
C LEU A 143 -19.18 7.26 -0.17
N TYR A 144 -19.26 5.95 -0.03
CA TYR A 144 -18.50 5.14 0.92
C TYR A 144 -17.70 4.06 0.19
N PHE A 145 -16.49 3.82 0.69
CA PHE A 145 -15.65 2.71 0.26
C PHE A 145 -15.61 1.61 1.30
N LYS A 146 -15.61 0.37 0.81
CA LYS A 146 -15.30 -0.83 1.58
C LYS A 146 -13.89 -1.28 1.26
N ALA A 147 -13.09 -1.45 2.30
CA ALA A 147 -11.66 -1.62 2.15
C ALA A 147 -11.08 -2.67 3.10
N TYR A 148 -9.99 -3.26 2.64
CA TYR A 148 -9.01 -3.89 3.49
C TYR A 148 -8.08 -2.81 4.09
N ASP A 149 -8.05 -2.80 5.42
CA ASP A 149 -7.18 -2.00 6.27
C ASP A 149 -6.12 -2.90 6.91
N ASN A 150 -4.86 -2.59 6.60
CA ASN A 150 -3.69 -3.30 7.12
C ASN A 150 -3.46 -3.12 8.64
N HIS A 151 -4.36 -2.45 9.36
CA HIS A 151 -4.47 -2.54 10.83
C HIS A 151 -5.36 -3.69 11.32
N GLY A 152 -5.75 -4.63 10.44
CA GLY A 152 -6.41 -5.89 10.79
C GLY A 152 -7.91 -5.92 10.55
N LYS A 153 -8.45 -5.01 9.73
CA LYS A 153 -9.86 -4.98 9.33
C LYS A 153 -9.98 -5.22 7.83
N HIS A 154 -10.55 -6.35 7.42
CA HIS A 154 -10.77 -6.65 5.99
C HIS A 154 -12.05 -6.03 5.42
N ASN A 155 -12.89 -5.44 6.26
CA ASN A 155 -14.20 -4.88 5.91
C ASN A 155 -14.38 -3.46 6.48
N ALA A 156 -13.30 -2.68 6.50
CA ALA A 156 -13.37 -1.28 6.91
C ALA A 156 -14.30 -0.50 5.96
N VAL A 157 -15.11 0.39 6.52
CA VAL A 157 -15.95 1.31 5.76
C VAL A 157 -15.45 2.72 6.02
N ILE A 158 -15.17 3.47 4.95
CA ILE A 158 -14.70 4.87 5.03
C ILE A 158 -15.52 5.75 4.08
N PRO A 159 -15.82 7.02 4.44
CA PRO A 159 -16.33 7.98 3.49
C PRO A 159 -15.27 8.30 2.42
N ALA A 160 -15.65 8.26 1.14
CA ALA A 160 -14.71 8.48 0.03
C ALA A 160 -14.08 9.88 0.05
N LYS A 161 -14.81 10.89 0.52
CA LYS A 161 -14.31 12.27 0.72
C LYS A 161 -13.09 12.40 1.65
N GLN A 162 -12.76 11.35 2.39
CA GLN A 162 -11.56 11.31 3.25
C GLN A 162 -10.29 10.89 2.50
N THR A 163 -10.41 10.59 1.20
CA THR A 163 -9.33 10.08 0.35
C THR A 163 -8.80 11.14 -0.62
N ASN A 164 -7.55 11.02 -1.08
CA ASN A 164 -6.91 12.02 -1.94
C ASN A 164 -6.26 11.46 -3.22
N ALA A 165 -5.70 10.26 -3.15
CA ALA A 165 -4.99 9.63 -4.24
C ALA A 165 -5.35 8.14 -4.35
N TYR A 166 -5.20 7.58 -5.54
CA TYR A 166 -5.44 6.17 -5.81
C TYR A 166 -4.36 5.56 -6.69
N VAL A 167 -4.18 4.24 -6.58
CA VAL A 167 -3.29 3.42 -7.42
C VAL A 167 -3.98 2.11 -7.77
N TYR A 168 -3.94 1.70 -9.02
CA TYR A 168 -4.58 0.48 -9.53
C TYR A 168 -3.70 -0.23 -10.56
N LEU A 169 -4.04 -1.47 -10.88
CA LEU A 169 -3.43 -2.23 -11.97
C LEU A 169 -4.37 -2.21 -13.18
N GLU A 170 -3.89 -1.69 -14.30
CA GLU A 170 -4.57 -1.72 -15.59
C GLU A 170 -4.08 -2.94 -16.39
N PRO A 171 -4.98 -3.79 -16.92
CA PRO A 171 -4.59 -4.83 -17.86
C PRO A 171 -4.01 -4.23 -19.15
N ILE A 172 -2.84 -4.71 -19.57
CA ILE A 172 -2.26 -4.37 -20.87
C ILE A 172 -3.02 -5.18 -21.94
N GLN A 173 -3.73 -4.50 -22.83
CA GLN A 173 -4.39 -5.18 -23.94
C GLN A 173 -3.31 -5.70 -24.90
N VAL A 174 -3.20 -7.02 -25.04
CA VAL A 174 -2.36 -7.62 -26.07
C VAL A 174 -3.03 -7.36 -27.43
N THR A 175 -2.59 -6.31 -28.13
CA THR A 175 -2.86 -6.21 -29.56
C THR A 175 -2.15 -7.37 -30.23
N THR A 176 -2.91 -8.34 -30.71
CA THR A 176 -2.42 -9.37 -31.64
C THR A 176 -2.13 -8.71 -32.97
N SER A 177 -1.04 -7.95 -33.05
CA SER A 177 -0.41 -7.65 -34.33
C SER A 177 0.42 -8.87 -34.70
N GLU A 178 0.08 -9.49 -35.83
CA GLU A 178 0.93 -10.51 -36.46
C GLU A 178 2.38 -10.02 -36.52
N PRO A 179 3.38 -10.90 -36.33
CA PRO A 179 4.78 -10.47 -36.31
C PRO A 179 5.16 -9.92 -37.68
N SER A 180 5.38 -8.61 -37.78
CA SER A 180 6.11 -8.02 -38.88
C SER A 180 7.57 -8.47 -38.76
N THR A 181 8.06 -9.20 -39.76
CA THR A 181 9.47 -9.47 -39.97
C THR A 181 10.19 -8.19 -40.34
N ASP A 182 10.53 -7.37 -39.35
CA ASP A 182 11.56 -6.36 -39.48
C ASP A 182 12.65 -6.67 -38.45
N GLU A 183 13.86 -6.87 -38.96
CA GLU A 183 15.07 -7.19 -38.20
C GLU A 183 15.34 -6.08 -37.16
N ILE A 184 15.25 -6.42 -35.88
CA ILE A 184 15.73 -5.55 -34.80
C ILE A 184 17.20 -5.87 -34.58
N THR A 185 18.07 -4.96 -35.04
CA THR A 185 19.46 -4.89 -34.61
C THR A 185 19.49 -4.48 -33.13
N ASN A 186 20.01 -5.38 -32.28
CA ASN A 186 20.20 -5.13 -30.85
C ASN A 186 21.37 -4.15 -30.63
N GLU A 187 21.07 -2.87 -30.47
CA GLU A 187 21.88 -2.00 -29.61
C GLU A 187 21.13 -1.81 -28.29
N VAL A 188 21.59 -2.53 -27.27
CA VAL A 188 21.12 -2.38 -25.90
C VAL A 188 21.85 -1.17 -25.31
N ASP A 189 21.20 -0.01 -25.34
CA ASP A 189 21.66 1.15 -24.57
C ASP A 189 21.27 0.93 -23.10
N ASP A 190 22.26 0.52 -22.31
CA ASP A 190 22.15 0.21 -20.88
C ASP A 190 21.96 1.50 -20.07
N PHE A 191 20.72 2.00 -20.04
CA PHE A 191 20.31 3.17 -19.25
C PHE A 191 20.39 2.96 -17.73
N THR A 192 20.97 1.84 -17.26
CA THR A 192 21.07 1.52 -15.83
C THR A 192 22.45 1.82 -15.21
N GLN A 193 23.44 2.28 -15.99
CA GLN A 193 24.80 2.41 -15.46
C GLN A 193 25.10 3.60 -14.53
N ASP A 194 24.22 4.59 -14.38
CA ASP A 194 24.51 5.75 -13.50
C ASP A 194 23.40 6.13 -12.51
N ILE A 195 22.39 5.27 -12.29
CA ILE A 195 21.40 5.53 -11.22
C ILE A 195 21.90 4.89 -9.93
N ALA A 196 22.64 5.66 -9.13
CA ALA A 196 22.94 5.32 -7.74
C ALA A 196 21.63 5.34 -6.93
N ILE A 197 20.99 4.18 -6.79
CA ILE A 197 19.79 3.99 -5.97
C ILE A 197 20.21 4.02 -4.48
N GLU A 198 20.14 5.19 -3.86
CA GLU A 198 20.49 5.40 -2.45
C GLU A 198 19.31 5.20 -1.48
N THR A 199 19.58 4.58 -0.33
CA THR A 199 18.61 4.28 0.75
C THR A 199 17.84 5.51 1.26
N ASN A 200 16.55 5.34 1.57
CA ASN A 200 15.63 6.34 2.15
C ASN A 200 16.21 6.98 3.41
N GLN A 201 16.83 8.15 3.23
CA GLN A 201 17.54 8.85 4.29
C GLN A 201 16.59 9.27 5.41
N ALA A 202 15.35 9.63 5.10
CA ALA A 202 14.32 9.97 6.09
C ALA A 202 13.99 8.80 7.02
N ARG A 203 13.81 7.60 6.46
CA ARG A 203 13.60 6.38 7.24
C ARG A 203 14.84 5.98 8.01
N GLN A 204 16.04 6.10 7.42
CA GLN A 204 17.29 5.83 8.13
C GLN A 204 17.48 6.79 9.31
N ILE A 205 17.17 8.07 9.14
CA ILE A 205 17.17 9.08 10.21
C ILE A 205 16.15 8.71 11.29
N PHE A 206 14.92 8.32 10.90
CA PHE A 206 13.90 7.90 11.85
C PHE A 206 14.29 6.64 12.63
N LEU A 207 14.80 5.61 11.96
CA LEU A 207 15.25 4.36 12.58
C LEU A 207 16.43 4.61 13.51
N LYS A 208 17.41 5.44 13.10
CA LYS A 208 18.53 5.88 13.95
C LYS A 208 18.03 6.65 15.17
N ARG A 209 17.03 7.53 15.01
CA ARG A 209 16.42 8.27 16.12
C ARG A 209 15.74 7.32 17.10
N GLN A 210 14.91 6.38 16.62
CA GLN A 210 14.29 5.39 17.49
C GLN A 210 15.31 4.49 18.19
N ALA A 211 16.36 4.05 17.49
CA ALA A 211 17.42 3.25 18.09
C ALA A 211 18.14 4.02 19.21
N LYS A 212 18.44 5.31 18.98
CA LYS A 212 19.02 6.21 19.98
C LYS A 212 18.08 6.43 21.17
N GLU A 213 16.80 6.70 20.93
CA GLU A 213 15.78 6.85 21.98
C GLU A 213 15.63 5.57 22.80
N ALA A 214 15.66 4.39 22.16
CA ALA A 214 15.61 3.09 22.83
C ALA A 214 16.89 2.83 23.65
N GLU A 215 18.06 3.21 23.14
CA GLU A 215 19.33 3.10 23.86
C GLU A 215 19.40 4.04 25.07
N GLU A 216 18.96 5.29 24.91
CA GLU A 216 18.84 6.26 25.99
C GLU A 216 17.84 5.80 27.06
N ARG A 217 16.73 5.20 26.65
CA ARG A 217 15.77 4.58 27.58
C ARG A 217 16.38 3.42 28.34
N LYS A 218 17.15 2.54 27.68
CA LYS A 218 17.90 1.47 28.35
C LYS A 218 18.96 2.01 29.32
N LYS A 219 19.64 3.11 29.00
CA LYS A 219 20.61 3.77 29.90
C LYS A 219 19.98 4.40 31.14
N LYS A 220 18.73 4.86 31.02
CA LYS A 220 17.93 5.39 32.15
C LYS A 220 17.29 4.29 33.00
N GLN A 221 17.35 3.04 32.56
CA GLN A 221 16.91 1.88 33.31
C GLN A 221 18.06 1.30 34.12
N ILE A 222 17.91 1.22 35.44
CA ILE A 222 18.81 0.45 36.33
C ILE A 222 18.11 -0.89 36.60
N PHE A 223 18.74 -2.02 36.26
CA PHE A 223 18.12 -3.36 36.30
C PHE A 223 16.74 -3.45 35.61
N GLY A 224 16.56 -2.76 34.48
CA GLY A 224 15.33 -2.82 33.69
C GLY A 224 14.15 -2.00 34.24
N LYS A 225 14.34 -1.22 35.31
CA LYS A 225 13.36 -0.28 35.88
C LYS A 225 13.85 1.15 35.81
N GLU A 226 12.96 2.11 35.59
CA GLU A 226 13.34 3.53 35.54
C GLU A 226 13.70 4.07 36.94
N TRP A 227 14.57 5.07 37.02
CA TRP A 227 15.04 5.64 38.30
C TRP A 227 13.91 6.11 39.23
N ASN A 228 12.80 6.59 38.66
CA ASN A 228 11.63 6.99 39.45
C ASN A 228 10.94 5.78 40.11
N GLU A 229 10.91 4.62 39.45
CA GLU A 229 10.38 3.37 40.02
C GLU A 229 11.30 2.83 41.12
N TRP A 230 12.60 3.11 41.06
CA TRP A 230 13.54 2.80 42.12
C TRP A 230 13.41 3.71 43.34
N LYS A 231 13.12 5.01 43.13
CA LYS A 231 12.90 5.96 44.23
C LYS A 231 11.70 5.56 45.08
N ASP A 232 10.62 5.11 44.46
CA ASP A 232 9.41 4.63 45.13
C ASP A 232 9.61 3.29 45.87
N MET A 233 10.72 2.59 45.62
CA MET A 233 11.07 1.34 46.31
C MET A 233 12.10 1.52 47.43
N ILE A 234 12.81 2.66 47.47
CA ILE A 234 13.89 2.94 48.43
C ILE A 234 13.46 3.95 49.50
N ILE A 235 12.42 4.74 49.24
CA ILE A 235 11.78 5.69 50.18
C ILE A 235 10.46 5.08 50.66
#